data_AF-A0A4Q1IGS0-F1
#
_entry.id   AF-A0A4Q1IGS0-F1
#
_cell.length_a   1.000
_cell.length_b   1.000
_cell.length_c   1.000
_cell.angle_alpha   90.00
_cell.angle_beta   90.00
_cell.angle_gamma   90.00
#
_symmetry.space_group_name_H-M   'P 1'
#
loop_
_entity.id
_entity.type
_entity.pdbx_description
1 polymer ?
#
loop_
_entity_poly.entity_id
_entity_poly.type
_entity_poly.pdbx_seq_one_letter_code
_entity_poly.pdbx_strand_id
1 'polypeptide(L)'
;MKVKEKITISDFEDKTFKIRVVEPQNEKKASFTHYLHNHKNGVSQFFRKDAIEYVSDILKEKYPNENINNKLAEEALQYLIFDFKNTVPFPTPKKEKFKFIDLFAGIGGFRLAFQNLGGKCVFTSEWDKYSKQTYE
;
A
#
# COMPACT_ATOMS: atom_id res chain seq x y z
N MET A 1 -6.19 22.39 -9.47
CA MET A 1 -7.17 22.36 -8.35
C MET A 1 -8.33 21.37 -8.60
N LYS A 2 -8.27 20.47 -9.60
CA LYS A 2 -9.36 19.50 -9.91
C LYS A 2 -9.03 18.01 -9.67
N VAL A 3 -7.75 17.65 -9.47
CA VAL A 3 -7.32 16.27 -9.15
C VAL A 3 -7.26 15.99 -7.65
N LYS A 4 -7.02 17.03 -6.83
CA LYS A 4 -6.80 16.92 -5.37
C LYS A 4 -7.96 16.30 -4.58
N GLU A 5 -9.18 16.38 -5.08
CA GLU A 5 -10.41 15.97 -4.36
C GLU A 5 -11.02 14.67 -4.92
N LYS A 6 -10.39 14.03 -5.92
CA LYS A 6 -10.94 12.88 -6.63
C LYS A 6 -10.11 11.60 -6.54
N ILE A 7 -8.98 11.63 -5.85
CA ILE A 7 -8.09 10.49 -5.74
C ILE A 7 -8.55 9.61 -4.58
N THR A 8 -9.00 8.39 -4.85
CA THR A 8 -9.35 7.39 -3.82
C THR A 8 -8.39 6.21 -3.90
N ILE A 9 -8.31 5.37 -2.85
CA ILE A 9 -7.51 4.14 -2.90
C ILE A 9 -7.92 3.21 -4.04
N SER A 10 -9.22 3.15 -4.36
CA SER A 10 -9.73 2.35 -5.48
C SER A 10 -9.09 2.72 -6.82
N ASP A 11 -8.64 3.97 -6.99
CA ASP A 11 -7.91 4.41 -8.18
C ASP A 11 -6.53 3.76 -8.35
N PHE A 12 -5.99 3.21 -7.26
CA PHE A 12 -4.74 2.46 -7.21
C PHE A 12 -4.98 0.95 -7.20
N GLU A 13 -6.22 0.50 -6.98
CA GLU A 13 -6.65 -0.90 -6.99
C GLU A 13 -7.14 -1.35 -8.39
N ASP A 14 -7.80 -0.49 -9.17
CA ASP A 14 -8.41 -0.82 -10.47
C ASP A 14 -7.43 -1.34 -11.55
N LYS A 15 -6.12 -1.14 -11.36
CA LYS A 15 -5.10 -1.77 -12.22
C LYS A 15 -4.92 -3.27 -11.97
N THR A 16 -5.55 -3.86 -10.96
CA THR A 16 -5.57 -5.31 -10.73
C THR A 16 -6.18 -6.11 -11.89
N PHE A 17 -7.10 -5.51 -12.66
CA PHE A 17 -7.82 -6.22 -13.73
C PHE A 17 -7.20 -6.13 -15.12
N LYS A 18 -6.41 -5.09 -15.44
CA LYS A 18 -5.69 -4.98 -16.73
C LYS A 18 -4.26 -5.51 -16.70
N ILE A 19 -3.63 -5.62 -15.53
CA ILE A 19 -2.32 -6.29 -15.36
C ILE A 19 -2.57 -7.80 -15.17
N ARG A 20 -3.26 -8.39 -16.15
CA ARG A 20 -3.28 -9.84 -16.33
C ARG A 20 -2.08 -10.17 -17.20
N VAL A 21 -1.18 -10.97 -16.62
CA VAL A 21 -0.13 -11.73 -17.29
C VAL A 21 1.14 -10.91 -17.58
N VAL A 22 2.24 -11.32 -16.94
CA VAL A 22 3.63 -10.82 -17.11
C VAL A 22 3.92 -9.46 -16.47
N GLU A 23 4.48 -9.46 -15.26
CA GLU A 23 5.73 -8.73 -15.04
C GLU A 23 6.44 -9.20 -13.75
N PRO A 24 7.74 -9.53 -13.81
CA PRO A 24 8.55 -9.80 -12.64
C PRO A 24 8.81 -8.45 -11.92
N GLN A 25 8.69 -8.43 -10.59
CA GLN A 25 9.18 -7.34 -9.73
C GLN A 25 8.46 -5.98 -9.83
N ASN A 26 7.29 -5.82 -9.21
CA ASN A 26 6.76 -4.49 -8.91
C ASN A 26 7.27 -3.99 -7.54
N GLU A 27 8.61 -3.86 -7.41
CA GLU A 27 9.27 -3.36 -6.19
C GLU A 27 8.71 -2.01 -5.75
N LYS A 28 8.38 -1.13 -6.70
CA LYS A 28 7.76 0.18 -6.44
C LYS A 28 6.39 0.07 -5.75
N LYS A 29 5.54 -0.90 -6.15
CA LYS A 29 4.26 -1.17 -5.47
C LYS A 29 4.49 -1.63 -4.03
N ALA A 30 5.47 -2.51 -3.81
CA ALA A 30 5.82 -2.96 -2.46
C ALA A 30 6.36 -1.81 -1.60
N SER A 31 7.26 -0.98 -2.14
CA SER A 31 7.74 0.23 -1.45
C SER A 31 6.59 1.19 -1.11
N PHE A 32 5.64 1.40 -2.02
CA PHE A 32 4.44 2.21 -1.77
C PHE A 32 3.61 1.66 -0.61
N THR A 33 3.23 0.37 -0.64
CA THR A 33 2.41 -0.22 0.44
C THR A 33 3.16 -0.26 1.77
N HIS A 34 4.47 -0.54 1.76
CA HIS A 34 5.32 -0.45 2.94
C HIS A 34 5.36 0.95 3.52
N TYR A 35 5.52 1.98 2.67
CA TYR A 35 5.50 3.38 3.08
C TYR A 35 4.17 3.75 3.73
N LEU A 36 3.03 3.36 3.14
CA LEU A 36 1.70 3.63 3.73
C LEU A 36 1.56 3.03 5.14
N HIS A 37 1.93 1.76 5.31
CA HIS A 37 1.85 1.08 6.61
C HIS A 37 2.81 1.66 7.66
N ASN A 38 3.97 2.16 7.23
CA ASN A 38 5.07 2.53 8.12
C ASN A 38 5.38 4.03 8.15
N HIS A 39 4.57 4.90 7.53
CA HIS A 39 4.84 6.35 7.40
C HIS A 39 5.22 7.07 8.70
N LYS A 40 4.80 6.57 9.88
CA LYS A 40 5.11 7.16 11.20
C LYS A 40 6.39 6.64 11.85
N ASN A 41 7.03 5.59 11.33
CA ASN A 41 8.25 5.04 11.91
C ASN A 41 9.48 5.43 11.08
N GLY A 42 10.68 5.27 11.65
CA GLY A 42 11.93 5.65 10.99
C GLY A 42 12.28 4.84 9.74
N VAL A 43 11.52 3.80 9.40
CA VAL A 43 11.77 2.96 8.20
C VAL A 43 11.12 3.56 6.96
N SER A 44 10.12 4.44 7.11
CA SER A 44 9.42 5.08 5.98
C SER A 44 10.35 5.86 5.05
N GLN A 45 11.42 6.44 5.59
CA GLN A 45 12.38 7.22 4.81
C GLN A 45 13.01 6.43 3.65
N PHE A 46 13.22 5.12 3.83
CA PHE A 46 13.85 4.26 2.82
C PHE A 46 12.92 4.00 1.63
N PHE A 47 11.61 4.00 1.86
CA PHE A 47 10.61 3.70 0.83
C PHE A 47 9.95 4.97 0.26
N ARG A 48 10.20 6.15 0.85
CA ARG A 48 9.55 7.40 0.47
C ARG A 48 9.75 7.77 -0.99
N LYS A 49 10.97 7.64 -1.49
CA LYS A 49 11.31 8.01 -2.87
C LYS A 49 10.53 7.15 -3.86
N ASP A 50 10.61 5.83 -3.69
CA ASP A 50 9.94 4.87 -4.56
C ASP A 50 8.41 4.99 -4.47
N ALA A 51 7.87 5.29 -3.28
CA ALA A 51 6.44 5.53 -3.10
C ALA A 51 5.97 6.79 -3.85
N ILE A 52 6.74 7.89 -3.81
CA ILE A 52 6.44 9.11 -4.58
C ILE A 52 6.53 8.82 -6.08
N GLU A 53 7.54 8.07 -6.51
CA GLU A 53 7.72 7.70 -7.92
C GLU A 53 6.55 6.83 -8.42
N TYR A 54 6.15 5.82 -7.64
CA TYR A 54 4.98 4.99 -7.93
C TYR A 54 3.69 5.81 -8.08
N VAL A 55 3.44 6.74 -7.15
CA VAL A 55 2.27 7.63 -7.23
C VAL A 55 2.36 8.56 -8.44
N SER A 56 3.54 9.10 -8.73
CA SER A 56 3.78 9.96 -9.91
C SER A 56 3.49 9.22 -11.21
N ASP A 57 3.97 7.97 -11.33
CA ASP A 57 3.76 7.12 -12.50
C ASP A 57 2.25 6.87 -12.72
N ILE A 58 1.50 6.60 -11.65
CA ILE A 58 0.04 6.40 -11.72
C ILE A 58 -0.70 7.68 -12.10
N LEU A 59 -0.33 8.82 -11.52
CA LEU A 59 -0.98 10.10 -11.80
C LEU A 59 -0.77 10.54 -13.25
N LYS A 60 0.44 10.33 -13.81
CA LYS A 60 0.74 10.65 -15.21
C LYS A 60 -0.10 9.82 -16.17
N GLU A 61 -0.32 8.54 -15.86
CA GLU A 61 -1.16 7.67 -16.68
C GLU A 61 -2.64 8.07 -16.62
N LYS A 62 -3.13 8.40 -15.43
CA LYS A 62 -4.55 8.73 -15.21
C LYS A 62 -4.91 10.14 -15.71
N TYR A 63 -3.96 11.07 -15.66
CA TYR A 63 -4.14 12.47 -16.05
C TYR A 63 -3.03 12.91 -17.01
N PRO A 64 -2.99 12.37 -18.24
CA PRO A 64 -1.91 12.63 -19.20
C PRO A 64 -1.79 14.10 -19.63
N ASN A 65 -2.87 14.87 -19.49
CA ASN A 65 -2.94 16.28 -19.86
C ASN A 65 -2.63 17.23 -18.69
N GLU A 66 -2.35 16.72 -17.49
CA GLU A 66 -1.96 17.53 -16.34
C GLU A 66 -0.45 17.51 -16.12
N ASN A 67 0.11 18.65 -15.68
CA ASN A 67 1.52 18.74 -15.34
C ASN A 67 1.75 18.10 -13.96
N ILE A 68 2.11 16.81 -13.96
CA ILE A 68 2.43 16.05 -12.74
C ILE A 68 3.86 16.34 -12.31
N ASN A 69 4.01 17.01 -11.17
CA ASN A 69 5.30 17.24 -10.52
C ASN A 69 5.43 16.43 -9.21
N ASN A 70 6.66 16.29 -8.70
CA ASN A 70 6.93 15.53 -7.48
C ASN A 70 6.17 16.07 -6.26
N LYS A 71 5.92 17.38 -6.21
CA LYS A 71 5.14 18.01 -5.14
C LYS A 71 3.69 17.53 -5.15
N LEU A 72 3.07 17.43 -6.32
CA LEU A 72 1.71 16.93 -6.48
C LEU A 72 1.61 15.44 -6.15
N ALA A 73 2.60 14.64 -6.54
CA ALA A 73 2.68 13.22 -6.17
C ALA A 73 2.83 13.03 -4.66
N GLU A 74 3.63 13.88 -4.00
CA GLU A 74 3.77 13.87 -2.54
C GLU A 74 2.48 14.28 -1.82
N GLU A 75 1.79 15.31 -2.31
CA GLU A 75 0.47 15.72 -1.80
C GLU A 75 -0.56 14.59 -1.94
N ALA A 76 -0.59 13.91 -3.09
CA ALA A 76 -1.46 12.76 -3.32
C ALA A 76 -1.12 11.58 -2.40
N LEU A 77 0.17 11.29 -2.21
CA LEU A 77 0.63 10.25 -1.28
C LEU A 77 0.18 10.54 0.16
N GLN A 78 0.21 11.81 0.59
CA GLN A 78 -0.25 12.21 1.91
C GLN A 78 -1.77 12.03 2.10
N TYR A 79 -2.56 12.29 1.05
CA TYR A 79 -3.99 12.00 1.05
C TYR A 79 -4.26 10.50 1.14
N LEU A 80 -3.54 9.69 0.35
CA LEU A 80 -3.66 8.23 0.36
C LEU A 80 -3.31 7.62 1.72
N ILE A 81 -2.31 8.15 2.43
CA ILE A 81 -1.99 7.73 3.81
C ILE A 81 -3.19 7.92 4.75
N PHE A 82 -3.94 9.00 4.57
CA PHE A 82 -5.09 9.30 5.41
C PHE A 82 -6.26 8.36 5.09
N ASP A 83 -6.56 8.17 3.81
CA ASP A 83 -7.61 7.27 3.34
C ASP A 83 -7.32 5.80 3.73
N PHE A 84 -6.04 5.38 3.62
CA PHE A 84 -5.64 3.97 3.78
C PHE A 84 -5.86 3.42 5.18
N LYS A 85 -5.83 4.28 6.18
CA LYS A 85 -6.14 3.86 7.56
C LYS A 85 -7.60 3.50 7.77
N ASN A 86 -8.49 4.01 6.92
CA ASN A 86 -9.93 3.88 7.11
C ASN A 86 -10.54 2.73 6.28
N THR A 87 -9.81 2.21 5.29
CA THR A 87 -10.32 1.24 4.32
C THR A 87 -9.81 -0.19 4.49
N VAL A 88 -8.75 -0.42 5.27
CA VAL A 88 -8.20 -1.77 5.45
C VAL A 88 -9.09 -2.65 6.34
N PRO A 89 -9.48 -3.87 5.90
CA PRO A 89 -10.39 -4.74 6.66
C PRO A 89 -9.78 -5.25 7.98
N PHE A 90 -8.44 -5.35 8.04
CA PHE A 90 -7.70 -5.80 9.23
C PHE A 90 -6.68 -4.75 9.67
N PRO A 91 -7.14 -3.66 10.33
CA PRO A 91 -6.29 -2.56 10.71
C PRO A 91 -5.24 -3.02 11.72
N THR A 92 -4.09 -2.35 11.70
CA THR A 92 -3.05 -2.59 12.70
C THR A 92 -3.59 -2.24 14.09
N PRO A 93 -3.35 -3.07 15.13
CA PRO A 93 -3.81 -2.76 16.48
C PRO A 93 -3.28 -1.41 16.95
N LYS A 94 -4.15 -0.58 17.54
CA LYS A 94 -3.78 0.76 18.04
C LYS A 94 -2.70 0.72 19.13
N LYS A 95 -2.69 -0.35 19.92
CA LYS A 95 -1.68 -0.61 20.96
C LYS A 95 -1.05 -1.98 20.69
N GLU A 96 0.10 -1.97 20.02
CA GLU A 96 0.88 -3.18 19.73
C GLU A 96 1.52 -3.73 21.01
N LYS A 97 1.36 -5.04 21.28
CA LYS A 97 2.03 -5.76 22.38
C LYS A 97 3.36 -6.37 21.93
N PHE A 98 3.40 -6.83 20.68
CA PHE A 98 4.57 -7.42 20.05
C PHE A 98 4.51 -7.23 18.53
N LYS A 99 5.62 -7.48 17.85
CA LYS A 99 5.74 -7.42 16.39
C LYS A 99 6.02 -8.81 15.84
N PHE A 100 5.55 -9.10 14.63
CA PHE A 100 5.84 -10.35 13.95
C PHE A 100 5.94 -10.15 12.43
N ILE A 101 6.53 -11.13 11.77
CA ILE A 101 6.56 -11.28 10.32
C ILE A 101 5.74 -12.52 9.94
N ASP A 102 5.02 -12.45 8.83
CA ASP A 102 4.17 -13.55 8.34
C ASP A 102 4.72 -14.05 7.00
N LEU A 103 5.37 -15.22 7.02
CA LEU A 103 5.97 -15.82 5.83
C LEU A 103 5.12 -17.03 5.41
N PHE A 104 4.83 -17.16 4.12
CA PHE A 104 3.87 -18.14 3.59
C PHE A 104 2.47 -17.90 4.18
N ALA A 105 2.05 -16.63 4.12
CA ALA A 105 0.90 -16.13 4.86
C ALA A 105 -0.46 -16.74 4.44
N GLY A 106 -0.52 -17.37 3.27
CA GLY A 106 -1.73 -17.92 2.69
C GLY A 106 -2.84 -16.87 2.66
N ILE A 107 -4.01 -17.24 3.19
CA ILE A 107 -5.19 -16.36 3.29
C ILE A 107 -5.24 -15.51 4.58
N GLY A 108 -4.17 -15.52 5.39
CA GLY A 108 -4.03 -14.62 6.55
C GLY A 108 -4.61 -15.09 7.88
N GLY A 109 -4.87 -16.39 8.04
CA GLY A 109 -5.35 -16.95 9.31
C GLY A 109 -4.40 -16.70 10.49
N PHE A 110 -3.08 -16.87 10.28
CA PHE A 110 -2.06 -16.61 11.31
C PHE A 110 -2.02 -15.15 11.73
N ARG A 111 -1.99 -14.24 10.75
CA ARG A 111 -2.02 -12.81 11.00
C ARG A 111 -3.25 -12.41 11.81
N LEU A 112 -4.43 -12.90 11.45
CA LEU A 112 -5.68 -12.58 12.14
C LEU A 112 -5.61 -13.01 13.62
N ALA A 113 -5.15 -14.24 13.88
CA ALA A 113 -4.99 -14.73 15.24
C ALA A 113 -4.03 -13.86 16.07
N PHE A 114 -2.89 -13.47 15.49
CA PHE A 114 -1.86 -12.70 16.20
C PHE A 114 -2.29 -11.24 16.40
N GLN A 115 -2.98 -10.65 15.42
CA GLN A 115 -3.55 -9.30 15.56
C GLN A 115 -4.59 -9.24 16.69
N ASN A 116 -5.44 -10.28 16.83
CA ASN A 116 -6.38 -10.38 17.94
C ASN A 116 -5.70 -10.43 19.32
N LEU A 117 -4.47 -10.95 19.39
CA LEU A 117 -3.65 -10.95 20.61
C LEU A 117 -2.89 -9.63 20.83
N GLY A 118 -3.02 -8.65 19.92
CA GLY A 118 -2.32 -7.37 19.95
C GLY A 118 -0.98 -7.37 19.21
N GLY A 119 -0.71 -8.38 18.39
CA GLY A 119 0.46 -8.46 17.53
C GLY A 119 0.35 -7.52 16.33
N LYS A 120 1.44 -6.83 15.99
CA LYS A 120 1.56 -6.06 14.75
C LYS A 120 2.36 -6.83 13.71
N CYS A 121 1.73 -7.16 12.59
CA CYS A 121 2.43 -7.66 11.42
C CYS A 121 3.22 -6.50 10.78
N VAL A 122 4.54 -6.65 10.65
CA VAL A 122 5.40 -5.62 10.02
C VAL A 122 5.87 -6.01 8.62
N PHE A 123 5.70 -7.27 8.24
CA PHE A 123 6.05 -7.80 6.94
C PHE A 123 5.24 -9.06 6.64
N THR A 124 4.80 -9.20 5.38
CA THR A 124 4.07 -10.38 4.91
C THR A 124 4.65 -10.83 3.57
N SER A 125 4.91 -12.13 3.44
CA SER A 125 5.31 -12.76 2.19
C SER A 125 4.34 -13.88 1.84
N GLU A 126 3.81 -13.80 0.63
CA GLU A 126 3.00 -14.84 0.01
C GLU A 126 3.43 -14.94 -1.45
N TRP A 127 3.41 -16.14 -2.03
CA TRP A 127 3.75 -16.36 -3.43
C TRP A 127 2.49 -16.54 -4.28
N ASP A 128 1.50 -17.27 -3.76
CA ASP A 128 0.25 -17.57 -4.45
C ASP A 128 -0.60 -16.31 -4.65
N LYS A 129 -1.03 -16.12 -5.89
CA LYS A 129 -1.77 -14.91 -6.30
C LYS A 129 -3.17 -14.90 -5.71
N TYR A 130 -3.84 -16.06 -5.66
CA TYR A 130 -5.23 -16.13 -5.21
C TYR A 130 -5.33 -15.94 -3.69
N SER A 131 -4.34 -16.44 -2.96
CA SER A 131 -4.20 -16.23 -1.52
C SER A 131 -4.03 -14.75 -1.19
N LYS A 132 -3.21 -14.01 -1.95
CA LYS A 132 -3.07 -12.54 -1.78
C LYS A 132 -4.38 -11.78 -1.97
N GLN A 133 -5.27 -12.24 -2.85
CA GLN A 133 -6.55 -11.55 -3.07
C GLN A 133 -7.48 -11.64 -1.86
N THR A 134 -7.35 -12.67 -1.04
CA THR A 134 -8.14 -12.76 0.20
C THR A 134 -7.68 -11.78 1.29
N TYR A 135 -6.53 -11.13 1.06
CA TYR A 135 -5.89 -10.18 1.96
C TYR A 135 -6.20 -8.71 1.64
N GLU A 136 -6.56 -8.43 0.38
CA GLU A 136 -6.90 -7.12 -0.18
C GLU A 136 -8.40 -6.84 0.04
#